data_AF-W1V3X5-F1
#
_entry.id   AF-W1V3X5-F1
#
_cell.length_a   1.000
_cell.length_b   1.000
_cell.length_c   1.000
_cell.angle_alpha   90.00
_cell.angle_beta   90.00
_cell.angle_gamma   90.00
#
_symmetry.space_group_name_H-M   'P 1'
#
loop_
_entity.id
_entity.type
_entity.pdbx_description
1 polymer ?
#
loop_
_entity_poly.entity_id
_entity_poly.type
_entity_poly.pdbx_seq_one_letter_code
_entity_poly.pdbx_strand_id
1 'polypeptide(L)'
;QDRVREINIAAVKVAKEAIAEVKPSARVAGSMGPTGRFLQPLGNMSFDSIYDTFREQAEALIEGGVDFIIIETIIDVQEMRAALLASLDAREAAGKTKDDVQIICQFSFSEDGRTITGTPPAVATTIVEAMGADIIGINCSLGPEQITPLIEEIASVTNLPISCQPNAGMPQLINKQTVFPLSDEEMGPLMLPIVDAGASYVGGCCGTTPAHIQSISDAVKAHTPKERAHIA
;
A
#
# COMPACT_ATOMS: atom_id res chain seq x y z
N GLN A 1 20.48 15.37 1.65
CA GLN A 1 19.36 14.57 1.14
C GLN A 1 19.78 13.96 -0.20
N ASP A 2 21.00 13.38 -0.27
CA ASP A 2 21.71 13.27 -1.56
C ASP A 2 22.05 11.81 -1.92
N ARG A 3 21.36 10.87 -1.25
CA ARG A 3 21.58 9.42 -1.40
C ARG A 3 20.29 8.68 -1.75
N VAL A 4 19.25 9.40 -2.19
CA VAL A 4 17.95 8.81 -2.56
C VAL A 4 18.16 7.68 -3.56
N ARG A 5 18.85 7.97 -4.66
CA ARG A 5 19.12 6.98 -5.70
C ARG A 5 19.93 5.78 -5.20
N GLU A 6 21.02 6.03 -4.49
CA GLU A 6 21.90 4.98 -3.96
C GLU A 6 21.16 4.03 -3.01
N ILE A 7 20.40 4.58 -2.05
CA ILE A 7 19.69 3.81 -1.03
C ILE A 7 18.59 2.97 -1.67
N ASN A 8 17.80 3.54 -2.58
CA ASN A 8 16.69 2.84 -3.22
C ASN A 8 17.20 1.69 -4.11
N ILE A 9 18.23 1.92 -4.93
CA ILE A 9 18.82 0.85 -5.77
C ILE A 9 19.40 -0.26 -4.89
N ALA A 10 20.10 0.09 -3.80
CA ALA A 10 20.65 -0.90 -2.88
C ALA A 10 19.54 -1.71 -2.18
N ALA A 11 18.44 -1.06 -1.78
CA ALA A 11 17.30 -1.74 -1.16
C ALA A 11 16.66 -2.76 -2.12
N VAL A 12 16.45 -2.38 -3.39
CA VAL A 12 15.91 -3.28 -4.40
C VAL A 12 16.85 -4.46 -4.65
N LYS A 13 18.16 -4.21 -4.71
CA LYS A 13 19.17 -5.25 -4.86
C LYS A 13 19.09 -6.29 -3.73
N VAL A 14 19.07 -5.85 -2.47
CA VAL A 14 18.98 -6.74 -1.31
C VAL A 14 17.70 -7.57 -1.34
N ALA A 15 16.56 -6.95 -1.68
CA ALA A 15 15.29 -7.67 -1.81
C ALA A 15 15.36 -8.75 -2.90
N LYS A 16 15.95 -8.43 -4.07
CA LYS A 16 16.13 -9.38 -5.17
C LYS A 16 17.05 -10.54 -4.81
N GLU A 17 18.17 -10.27 -4.12
CA GLU A 17 19.08 -11.31 -3.65
C GLU A 17 18.38 -12.27 -2.69
N ALA A 18 17.62 -11.74 -1.73
CA ALA A 18 16.86 -12.56 -0.78
C ALA A 18 15.83 -13.46 -1.46
N ILE A 19 15.08 -12.95 -2.45
CA ILE A 19 14.08 -13.78 -3.15
C ILE A 19 14.72 -14.76 -4.13
N ALA A 20 15.89 -14.45 -4.72
CA ALA A 20 16.58 -15.36 -5.62
C ALA A 20 17.03 -16.65 -4.91
N GLU A 21 17.32 -16.57 -3.62
CA GLU A 21 17.70 -17.74 -2.81
C GLU A 21 16.48 -18.54 -2.32
N VAL A 22 15.39 -17.85 -1.94
CA VAL A 22 14.27 -18.47 -1.23
C VAL A 22 13.06 -18.75 -2.13
N LYS A 23 12.70 -17.82 -3.01
CA LYS A 23 11.52 -17.92 -3.90
C LYS A 23 11.71 -17.06 -5.15
N PRO A 24 12.43 -17.55 -6.18
CA PRO A 24 12.74 -16.77 -7.39
C PRO A 24 11.52 -16.24 -8.16
N SER A 25 10.34 -16.82 -7.93
CA SER A 25 9.08 -16.38 -8.53
C SER A 25 8.38 -15.26 -7.77
N ALA A 26 8.92 -14.82 -6.62
CA ALA A 26 8.39 -13.67 -5.90
C ALA A 26 8.70 -12.37 -6.67
N ARG A 27 7.94 -11.32 -6.38
CA ARG A 27 8.06 -10.00 -7.00
C ARG A 27 8.45 -8.98 -5.93
N VAL A 28 9.14 -7.92 -6.35
CA VAL A 28 9.64 -6.86 -5.45
C VAL A 28 8.85 -5.57 -5.65
N ALA A 29 8.26 -5.05 -4.58
CA ALA A 29 7.64 -3.73 -4.56
C ALA A 29 8.59 -2.69 -3.95
N GLY A 30 8.86 -1.61 -4.68
CA GLY A 30 9.56 -0.44 -4.19
C GLY A 30 8.63 0.44 -3.38
N SER A 31 8.85 0.51 -2.07
CA SER A 31 8.01 1.28 -1.14
C SER A 31 8.37 2.77 -1.13
N MET A 32 7.34 3.61 -1.20
CA MET A 32 7.42 5.06 -1.00
C MET A 32 6.33 5.48 0.00
N GLY A 33 6.74 5.97 1.16
CA GLY A 33 5.84 6.51 2.18
C GLY A 33 5.53 8.01 1.97
N PRO A 34 4.66 8.61 2.80
CA PRO A 34 4.36 10.03 2.74
C PRO A 34 5.58 10.89 3.11
N THR A 35 5.62 12.12 2.61
CA THR A 35 6.64 13.12 2.95
C THR A 35 6.56 13.59 4.41
N GLY A 36 5.42 13.33 5.07
CA GLY A 36 5.13 13.83 6.42
C GLY A 36 4.82 15.32 6.46
N ARG A 37 4.54 15.94 5.31
CA ARG A 37 4.21 17.36 5.15
C ARG A 37 2.91 17.52 4.38
N PHE A 38 2.06 18.45 4.79
CA PHE A 38 0.85 18.78 4.06
C PHE A 38 1.12 19.77 2.91
N LEU A 39 0.34 19.65 1.85
CA LEU A 39 0.25 20.66 0.81
C LEU A 39 -0.43 21.93 1.32
N GLN A 40 -0.17 23.06 0.66
CA GLN A 40 -0.94 24.27 0.85
C GLN A 40 -2.45 24.04 0.57
N PRO A 41 -3.37 24.65 1.35
CA PRO A 41 -3.13 25.60 2.44
C PRO A 41 -2.92 24.97 3.84
N LEU A 42 -3.05 23.65 3.98
CA LEU A 42 -2.92 22.97 5.29
C LEU A 42 -1.47 22.92 5.79
N GLY A 43 -0.51 22.87 4.88
CA GLY A 43 0.92 22.97 5.16
C GLY A 43 1.62 23.97 4.25
N ASN A 44 2.91 23.73 4.01
CA ASN A 44 3.78 24.66 3.28
C ASN A 44 4.38 24.07 2.01
N MET A 45 4.10 22.81 1.69
CA MET A 45 4.59 22.16 0.46
C MET A 45 3.71 22.55 -0.74
N SER A 46 4.32 22.78 -1.89
CA SER A 46 3.60 22.83 -3.16
C SER A 46 3.38 21.42 -3.72
N PHE A 47 2.43 21.30 -4.64
CA PHE A 47 2.21 20.05 -5.38
C PHE A 47 3.48 19.62 -6.12
N ASP A 48 4.12 20.54 -6.84
CA ASP A 48 5.32 20.29 -7.63
C ASP A 48 6.48 19.77 -6.77
N SER A 49 6.69 20.33 -5.56
CA SER A 49 7.76 19.85 -4.68
C SER A 49 7.51 18.43 -4.16
N ILE A 50 6.25 18.05 -3.91
CA ILE A 50 5.92 16.67 -3.54
C ILE A 50 6.09 15.76 -4.75
N TYR A 51 5.61 16.18 -5.92
CA TYR A 51 5.78 15.46 -7.18
C TYR A 51 7.27 15.17 -7.44
N ASP A 52 8.14 16.17 -7.38
CA ASP A 52 9.58 16.04 -7.62
C ASP A 52 10.23 15.06 -6.62
N THR A 53 9.79 15.10 -5.35
CA THR A 53 10.27 14.19 -4.31
C THR A 53 9.95 12.73 -4.62
N PHE A 54 8.69 12.43 -4.97
CA PHE A 54 8.29 11.08 -5.35
C PHE A 54 8.91 10.66 -6.68
N ARG A 55 9.11 11.60 -7.59
CA ARG A 55 9.68 11.34 -8.91
C ARG A 55 11.10 10.82 -8.82
N GLU A 56 11.96 11.50 -8.04
CA GLU A 56 13.34 11.07 -7.82
C GLU A 56 13.42 9.66 -7.23
N GLN A 57 12.56 9.36 -6.25
CA GLN A 57 12.54 8.05 -5.60
C GLN A 57 12.01 6.95 -6.54
N ALA A 58 10.92 7.21 -7.28
CA ALA A 58 10.33 6.27 -8.21
C ALA A 58 11.32 5.89 -9.33
N GLU A 59 12.03 6.87 -9.90
CA GLU A 59 13.06 6.61 -10.92
C GLU A 59 14.17 5.69 -10.40
N ALA A 60 14.65 5.94 -9.18
CA ALA A 60 15.67 5.09 -8.56
C ALA A 60 15.20 3.65 -8.29
N LEU A 61 13.96 3.49 -7.84
CA LEU A 61 13.36 2.17 -7.61
C LEU A 61 13.18 1.41 -8.93
N ILE A 62 12.67 2.08 -9.97
CA ILE A 62 12.51 1.51 -11.31
C ILE A 62 13.86 1.13 -11.91
N GLU A 63 14.89 1.97 -11.74
CA GLU A 63 16.25 1.64 -12.16
C GLU A 63 16.80 0.40 -11.43
N GLY A 64 16.51 0.24 -10.13
CA GLY A 64 16.82 -0.98 -9.38
C GLY A 64 16.07 -2.22 -9.90
N GLY A 65 15.03 -2.01 -10.70
CA GLY A 65 14.27 -3.05 -11.39
C GLY A 65 13.16 -3.66 -10.54
N VAL A 66 12.45 -2.87 -9.74
CA VAL A 66 11.24 -3.32 -9.05
C VAL A 66 10.17 -3.83 -10.02
N ASP A 67 9.30 -4.72 -9.53
CA ASP A 67 8.10 -5.20 -10.22
C ASP A 67 6.88 -4.32 -9.96
N PHE A 68 6.88 -3.63 -8.82
CA PHE A 68 5.83 -2.73 -8.39
C PHE A 68 6.44 -1.49 -7.76
N ILE A 69 5.74 -0.37 -7.88
CA ILE A 69 5.88 0.76 -6.96
C ILE A 69 4.68 0.69 -6.01
N ILE A 70 4.93 0.77 -4.70
CA ILE A 70 3.88 0.84 -3.68
C ILE A 70 3.97 2.17 -2.95
N ILE A 71 2.99 3.04 -3.20
CA ILE A 71 2.83 4.32 -2.54
C ILE A 71 1.98 4.05 -1.30
N GLU A 72 2.61 3.97 -0.13
CA GLU A 72 1.97 3.46 1.09
C GLU A 72 1.72 4.52 2.16
N THR A 73 0.73 4.27 3.01
CA THR A 73 0.43 5.08 4.20
C THR A 73 0.12 6.55 3.88
N ILE A 74 -0.46 6.85 2.71
CA ILE A 74 -0.80 8.22 2.37
C ILE A 74 -2.11 8.62 3.09
N ILE A 75 -2.06 9.77 3.76
CA ILE A 75 -3.13 10.31 4.61
C ILE A 75 -3.84 11.51 3.98
N ASP A 76 -3.43 11.91 2.78
CA ASP A 76 -4.00 13.02 2.03
C ASP A 76 -4.04 12.70 0.53
N VAL A 77 -5.22 12.91 -0.08
CA VAL A 77 -5.41 12.61 -1.50
C VAL A 77 -4.55 13.49 -2.38
N GLN A 78 -4.30 14.75 -2.01
CA GLN A 78 -3.47 15.63 -2.84
C GLN A 78 -2.02 15.15 -2.90
N GLU A 79 -1.47 14.63 -1.79
CA GLU A 79 -0.16 13.98 -1.77
C GLU A 79 -0.15 12.70 -2.61
N MET A 80 -1.17 11.84 -2.50
CA MET A 80 -1.29 10.63 -3.32
C MET A 80 -1.33 10.97 -4.81
N ARG A 81 -2.06 12.02 -5.21
CA ARG A 81 -2.13 12.47 -6.61
C ARG A 81 -0.77 12.85 -7.15
N ALA A 82 0.02 13.60 -6.39
CA ALA A 82 1.39 13.97 -6.78
C ALA A 82 2.28 12.73 -6.90
N ALA A 83 2.23 11.83 -5.91
CA ALA A 83 3.00 10.60 -5.90
C ALA A 83 2.67 9.65 -7.06
N LEU A 84 1.39 9.51 -7.37
CA LEU A 84 0.90 8.67 -8.48
C LEU A 84 1.36 9.24 -9.83
N LEU A 85 1.16 10.54 -10.09
CA LEU A 85 1.65 11.16 -11.33
C LEU A 85 3.16 11.01 -11.47
N ALA A 86 3.92 11.27 -10.40
CA ALA A 86 5.36 11.11 -10.41
C ALA A 86 5.80 9.68 -10.75
N SER A 87 5.10 8.68 -10.21
CA SER A 87 5.37 7.27 -10.46
C SER A 87 5.02 6.84 -11.89
N LEU A 88 3.89 7.35 -12.42
CA LEU A 88 3.46 7.10 -13.79
C LEU A 88 4.45 7.67 -14.80
N ASP A 89 4.84 8.92 -14.61
CA ASP A 89 5.75 9.58 -15.51
C ASP A 89 7.19 8.98 -15.37
N ALA A 90 7.57 8.49 -14.19
CA ALA A 90 8.85 7.78 -13.98
C ALA A 90 8.88 6.45 -14.74
N ARG A 91 7.77 5.70 -14.69
CA ARG A 91 7.57 4.48 -15.46
C ARG A 91 7.66 4.75 -16.96
N GLU A 92 6.98 5.79 -17.44
CA GLU A 92 7.03 6.20 -18.85
C GLU A 92 8.45 6.59 -19.29
N ALA A 93 9.15 7.43 -18.51
CA ALA A 93 10.50 7.87 -18.84
C ALA A 93 11.53 6.73 -18.88
N ALA A 94 11.30 5.66 -18.09
CA ALA A 94 12.10 4.45 -18.14
C ALA A 94 11.76 3.53 -19.34
N GLY A 95 10.80 3.92 -20.19
CA GLY A 95 10.30 3.10 -21.30
C GLY A 95 9.56 1.85 -20.82
N LYS A 96 9.00 1.89 -19.62
CA LYS A 96 8.30 0.77 -18.97
C LYS A 96 6.80 0.89 -19.11
N THR A 97 6.12 -0.24 -19.10
CA THR A 97 4.65 -0.32 -19.13
C THR A 97 4.11 -0.88 -17.82
N LYS A 98 2.79 -0.93 -17.66
CA LYS A 98 2.17 -1.60 -16.51
C LYS A 98 2.54 -3.08 -16.40
N ASP A 99 2.91 -3.73 -17.50
CA ASP A 99 3.31 -5.13 -17.49
C ASP A 99 4.72 -5.31 -16.93
N ASP A 100 5.55 -4.25 -16.99
CA ASP A 100 6.86 -4.20 -16.36
C ASP A 100 6.78 -3.77 -14.88
N VAL A 101 6.09 -2.67 -14.61
CA VAL A 101 6.01 -2.02 -13.28
C VAL A 101 4.59 -1.55 -13.01
N GLN A 102 3.89 -2.20 -12.07
CA GLN A 102 2.55 -1.77 -11.64
C GLN A 102 2.64 -0.80 -10.47
N ILE A 103 1.73 0.15 -10.38
CA ILE A 103 1.68 1.16 -9.31
C ILE A 103 0.51 0.87 -8.38
N ILE A 104 0.82 0.66 -7.11
CA ILE A 104 -0.11 0.42 -6.01
C ILE A 104 -0.30 1.71 -5.22
N CYS A 105 -1.53 2.17 -5.08
CA CYS A 105 -1.88 3.34 -4.28
C CYS A 105 -2.58 2.90 -2.98
N GLN A 106 -1.87 2.98 -1.85
CA GLN A 106 -2.45 2.69 -0.54
C GLN A 106 -2.68 3.94 0.30
N PHE A 107 -3.89 4.03 0.84
CA PHE A 107 -4.28 5.05 1.81
C PHE A 107 -4.26 4.50 3.23
N SER A 108 -4.05 5.39 4.20
CA SER A 108 -4.26 5.11 5.63
C SER A 108 -5.50 5.87 6.10
N PHE A 109 -6.55 5.14 6.46
CA PHE A 109 -7.79 5.72 6.97
C PHE A 109 -7.82 5.69 8.50
N SER A 110 -8.49 6.66 9.12
CA SER A 110 -8.78 6.68 10.55
C SER A 110 -10.01 5.80 10.85
N GLU A 111 -10.29 5.58 12.15
CA GLU A 111 -11.43 4.75 12.59
C GLU A 111 -12.80 5.25 12.09
N ASP A 112 -12.91 6.53 11.75
CA ASP A 112 -14.13 7.12 11.17
C ASP A 112 -14.29 6.86 9.66
N GLY A 113 -13.38 6.08 9.08
CA GLY A 113 -13.39 5.72 7.66
C GLY A 113 -12.95 6.85 6.74
N ARG A 114 -12.08 7.76 7.19
CA ARG A 114 -11.59 8.89 6.39
C ARG A 114 -10.08 9.07 6.46
N THR A 115 -9.50 9.59 5.39
CA THR A 115 -8.14 10.13 5.43
C THR A 115 -8.10 11.31 6.43
N ILE A 116 -6.91 11.75 6.84
CA ILE A 116 -6.77 12.87 7.77
C ILE A 116 -7.39 14.16 7.19
N THR A 117 -7.38 14.31 5.88
CA THR A 117 -8.02 15.42 5.16
C THR A 117 -9.51 15.19 4.84
N GLY A 118 -10.10 14.10 5.33
CA GLY A 118 -11.54 13.86 5.32
C GLY A 118 -12.08 13.08 4.13
N THR A 119 -11.22 12.47 3.31
CA THR A 119 -11.67 11.73 2.11
C THR A 119 -12.06 10.29 2.47
N PRO A 120 -13.26 9.81 2.10
CA PRO A 120 -13.65 8.42 2.29
C PRO A 120 -13.04 7.47 1.24
N PRO A 121 -12.92 6.16 1.52
CA PRO A 121 -12.31 5.16 0.64
C PRO A 121 -12.85 5.14 -0.79
N ALA A 122 -14.17 5.20 -0.99
CA ALA A 122 -14.76 5.17 -2.32
C ALA A 122 -14.33 6.37 -3.19
N VAL A 123 -14.27 7.56 -2.59
CA VAL A 123 -13.87 8.79 -3.28
C VAL A 123 -12.38 8.75 -3.60
N ALA A 124 -11.54 8.36 -2.64
CA ALA A 124 -10.10 8.23 -2.84
C ALA A 124 -9.79 7.24 -3.98
N THR A 125 -10.47 6.09 -3.99
CA THR A 125 -10.38 5.06 -5.03
C THR A 125 -10.74 5.60 -6.41
N THR A 126 -11.91 6.22 -6.54
CA THR A 126 -12.40 6.77 -7.81
C THR A 126 -11.40 7.77 -8.40
N ILE A 127 -10.78 8.59 -7.56
CA ILE A 127 -9.78 9.59 -8.00
C ILE A 127 -8.53 8.92 -8.54
N VAL A 128 -7.91 8.00 -7.79
CA VAL A 128 -6.63 7.42 -8.20
C VAL A 128 -6.77 6.41 -9.35
N GLU A 129 -7.90 5.70 -9.43
CA GLU A 129 -8.21 4.84 -10.58
C GLU A 129 -8.36 5.67 -11.86
N ALA A 130 -9.10 6.78 -11.81
CA ALA A 130 -9.24 7.69 -12.95
C ALA A 130 -7.89 8.31 -13.39
N MET A 131 -6.92 8.38 -12.48
CA MET A 131 -5.57 8.86 -12.75
C MET A 131 -4.61 7.76 -13.27
N GLY A 132 -5.03 6.49 -13.27
CA GLY A 132 -4.25 5.39 -13.83
C GLY A 132 -3.49 4.54 -12.81
N ALA A 133 -3.93 4.50 -11.55
CA ALA A 133 -3.45 3.48 -10.62
C ALA A 133 -3.74 2.06 -11.15
N ASP A 134 -2.82 1.12 -10.95
CA ASP A 134 -3.00 -0.27 -11.38
C ASP A 134 -3.67 -1.13 -10.28
N ILE A 135 -3.41 -0.78 -9.00
CA ILE A 135 -3.91 -1.48 -7.81
C ILE A 135 -4.26 -0.44 -6.74
N ILE A 136 -5.40 -0.64 -6.07
CA ILE A 136 -5.86 0.21 -4.97
C ILE A 136 -5.57 -0.49 -3.65
N GLY A 137 -5.34 0.23 -2.55
CA GLY A 137 -5.30 -0.45 -1.26
C GLY A 137 -5.38 0.39 -0.02
N ILE A 138 -5.29 -0.31 1.10
CA ILE A 138 -5.29 0.25 2.44
C ILE A 138 -4.22 -0.44 3.26
N ASN A 139 -3.47 0.34 4.03
CA ASN A 139 -2.56 -0.19 5.02
C ASN A 139 -2.55 0.66 6.30
N CYS A 140 -1.97 0.09 7.36
CA CYS A 140 -1.76 0.76 8.64
C CYS A 140 -3.06 1.27 9.29
N SER A 141 -2.92 2.10 10.34
CA SER A 141 -3.95 2.64 11.25
C SER A 141 -4.82 1.63 12.00
N LEU A 142 -5.36 0.65 11.31
CA LEU A 142 -6.45 -0.22 11.73
C LEU A 142 -6.01 -1.68 11.79
N GLY A 143 -6.66 -2.45 12.67
CA GLY A 143 -6.58 -3.91 12.67
C GLY A 143 -7.46 -4.54 11.58
N PRO A 144 -7.41 -5.87 11.42
CA PRO A 144 -8.16 -6.57 10.37
C PRO A 144 -9.68 -6.38 10.45
N GLU A 145 -10.24 -6.33 11.66
CA GLU A 145 -11.69 -6.16 11.83
C GLU A 145 -12.15 -4.77 11.39
N GLN A 146 -11.41 -3.73 11.77
CA GLN A 146 -11.78 -2.34 11.46
C GLN A 146 -11.53 -1.99 9.99
N ILE A 147 -10.55 -2.62 9.34
CA ILE A 147 -10.25 -2.36 7.92
C ILE A 147 -11.23 -3.05 6.96
N THR A 148 -11.83 -4.18 7.37
CA THR A 148 -12.75 -4.98 6.53
C THR A 148 -13.87 -4.14 5.88
N PRO A 149 -14.66 -3.34 6.61
CA PRO A 149 -15.72 -2.52 5.99
C PRO A 149 -15.19 -1.49 4.98
N LEU A 150 -13.94 -1.02 5.15
CA LEU A 150 -13.33 -0.10 4.19
C LEU A 150 -12.93 -0.81 2.89
N ILE A 151 -12.54 -2.09 2.97
CA ILE A 151 -12.30 -2.92 1.80
C ILE A 151 -13.59 -3.16 1.02
N GLU A 152 -14.71 -3.40 1.70
CA GLU A 152 -16.03 -3.51 1.05
C GLU A 152 -16.41 -2.20 0.32
N GLU A 153 -16.16 -1.05 0.95
CA GLU A 153 -16.40 0.26 0.34
C GLU A 153 -15.56 0.45 -0.94
N ILE A 154 -14.26 0.15 -0.90
CA ILE A 154 -13.39 0.19 -2.10
C ILE A 154 -13.90 -0.81 -3.15
N ALA A 155 -14.23 -2.03 -2.71
CA ALA A 155 -14.66 -3.10 -3.60
C ALA A 155 -15.92 -2.75 -4.38
N SER A 156 -16.77 -1.88 -3.82
CA SER A 156 -18.02 -1.40 -4.41
C SER A 156 -17.87 -0.35 -5.51
N VAL A 157 -16.67 0.22 -5.73
CA VAL A 157 -16.45 1.30 -6.70
C VAL A 157 -15.32 1.08 -7.71
N THR A 158 -14.53 0.02 -7.61
CA THR A 158 -13.49 -0.33 -8.60
C THR A 158 -13.64 -1.76 -9.16
N ASN A 159 -12.99 -2.08 -10.28
CA ASN A 159 -12.70 -3.47 -10.68
C ASN A 159 -11.20 -3.80 -10.56
N LEU A 160 -10.37 -2.84 -10.17
CA LEU A 160 -8.94 -3.05 -9.97
C LEU A 160 -8.69 -4.04 -8.82
N PRO A 161 -7.55 -4.74 -8.84
CA PRO A 161 -7.09 -5.52 -7.69
C PRO A 161 -6.98 -4.62 -6.45
N ILE A 162 -7.29 -5.20 -5.29
CA ILE A 162 -7.22 -4.50 -4.00
C ILE A 162 -6.09 -5.09 -3.16
N SER A 163 -5.25 -4.23 -2.59
CA SER A 163 -4.22 -4.59 -1.61
C SER A 163 -4.63 -4.18 -0.20
N CYS A 164 -4.37 -5.03 0.79
CA CYS A 164 -4.73 -4.77 2.19
C CYS A 164 -3.64 -5.25 3.14
N GLN A 165 -3.10 -4.34 3.96
CA GLN A 165 -2.06 -4.62 4.95
C GLN A 165 -2.42 -3.99 6.31
N PRO A 166 -3.31 -4.62 7.09
CA PRO A 166 -3.67 -4.12 8.41
C PRO A 166 -2.50 -4.25 9.41
N ASN A 167 -2.59 -3.52 10.50
CA ASN A 167 -1.74 -3.73 11.67
C ASN A 167 -2.07 -5.06 12.37
N ALA A 168 -1.16 -5.56 13.20
CA ALA A 168 -1.43 -6.68 14.12
C ALA A 168 -2.36 -6.23 15.27
N GLY A 169 -3.59 -5.86 14.92
CA GLY A 169 -4.58 -5.28 15.81
C GLY A 169 -4.44 -3.76 15.97
N MET A 170 -5.34 -3.17 16.75
CA MET A 170 -5.30 -1.73 17.03
C MET A 170 -4.08 -1.39 17.92
N PRO A 171 -3.33 -0.31 17.60
CA PRO A 171 -2.19 0.09 18.41
C PRO A 171 -2.62 0.49 19.82
N GLN A 172 -1.92 -0.02 20.83
CA GLN A 172 -2.14 0.30 22.24
C GLN A 172 -0.91 0.96 22.84
N LEU A 173 -1.12 2.01 23.65
CA LEU A 173 -0.02 2.66 24.36
C LEU A 173 0.14 2.03 25.75
N ILE A 174 1.09 1.12 25.89
CA ILE A 174 1.42 0.45 27.15
C ILE A 174 2.80 0.94 27.61
N ASN A 175 2.88 1.57 28.79
CA ASN A 175 4.14 2.11 29.33
C ASN A 175 4.89 3.05 28.35
N LYS A 176 4.15 3.88 27.60
CA LYS A 176 4.67 4.77 26.54
C LYS A 176 5.27 4.06 25.33
N GLN A 177 5.08 2.76 25.19
CA GLN A 177 5.45 1.98 24.02
C GLN A 177 4.18 1.60 23.25
N THR A 178 4.26 1.70 21.92
CA THR A 178 3.17 1.22 21.06
C THR A 178 3.27 -0.29 20.97
N VAL A 179 2.22 -0.98 21.37
CA VAL A 179 2.09 -2.43 21.36
C VAL A 179 0.94 -2.82 20.42
N PHE A 180 1.16 -3.85 19.62
CA PHE A 180 0.18 -4.43 18.72
C PHE A 180 -0.22 -5.79 19.30
N PRO A 181 -1.46 -5.94 19.81
CA PRO A 181 -1.82 -7.06 20.68
C PRO A 181 -2.19 -8.34 19.94
N LEU A 182 -2.46 -8.26 18.63
CA LEU A 182 -2.95 -9.41 17.87
C LEU A 182 -1.82 -10.42 17.67
N SER A 183 -2.08 -11.67 18.01
CA SER A 183 -1.12 -12.75 17.80
C SER A 183 -1.12 -13.23 16.34
N ASP A 184 -0.08 -13.98 15.95
CA ASP A 184 -0.02 -14.61 14.64
C ASP A 184 -1.14 -15.66 14.44
N GLU A 185 -1.47 -16.46 15.45
CA GLU A 185 -2.57 -17.43 15.42
C GLU A 185 -3.92 -16.78 15.12
N GLU A 186 -4.17 -15.58 15.65
CA GLU A 186 -5.41 -14.83 15.43
C GLU A 186 -5.45 -14.10 14.08
N MET A 187 -4.29 -13.67 13.56
CA MET A 187 -4.20 -12.85 12.35
C MET A 187 -4.76 -13.56 11.12
N GLY A 188 -4.40 -14.83 10.89
CA GLY A 188 -4.80 -15.59 9.70
C GLY A 188 -6.32 -15.68 9.51
N PRO A 189 -7.08 -16.19 10.50
CA PRO A 189 -8.54 -16.23 10.45
C PRO A 189 -9.20 -14.87 10.21
N LEU A 190 -8.63 -13.79 10.76
CA LEU A 190 -9.15 -12.43 10.59
C LEU A 190 -8.88 -11.83 9.21
N MET A 191 -8.00 -12.42 8.40
CA MET A 191 -7.83 -12.01 7.00
C MET A 191 -8.88 -12.61 6.06
N LEU A 192 -9.60 -13.66 6.45
CA LEU A 192 -10.61 -14.28 5.58
C LEU A 192 -11.76 -13.32 5.22
N PRO A 193 -12.34 -12.54 6.16
CA PRO A 193 -13.33 -11.52 5.84
C PRO A 193 -12.79 -10.43 4.89
N ILE A 194 -11.51 -10.05 5.02
CA ILE A 194 -10.87 -9.06 4.13
C ILE A 194 -10.76 -9.58 2.70
N VAL A 195 -10.38 -10.85 2.55
CA VAL A 195 -10.31 -11.51 1.24
C VAL A 195 -11.71 -11.67 0.64
N ASP A 196 -12.69 -12.07 1.46
CA ASP A 196 -14.11 -12.16 1.06
C ASP A 196 -14.72 -10.79 0.69
N ALA A 197 -14.24 -9.71 1.29
CA ALA A 197 -14.63 -8.35 0.95
C ALA A 197 -14.04 -7.87 -0.40
N GLY A 198 -13.06 -8.60 -0.97
CA GLY A 198 -12.53 -8.34 -2.31
C GLY A 198 -11.03 -8.06 -2.38
N ALA A 199 -10.29 -8.14 -1.27
CA ALA A 199 -8.83 -7.98 -1.28
C ALA A 199 -8.16 -9.12 -2.08
N SER A 200 -7.29 -8.75 -3.02
CA SER A 200 -6.54 -9.67 -3.89
C SER A 200 -5.09 -9.84 -3.43
N TYR A 201 -4.48 -8.78 -2.88
CA TYR A 201 -3.16 -8.81 -2.29
C TYR A 201 -3.29 -8.56 -0.79
N VAL A 202 -2.90 -9.52 0.04
CA VAL A 202 -3.01 -9.41 1.51
C VAL A 202 -1.67 -9.61 2.18
N GLY A 203 -1.42 -8.82 3.22
CA GLY A 203 -0.20 -8.87 4.01
C GLY A 203 -0.39 -8.23 5.37
N GLY A 204 0.69 -7.69 5.93
CA GLY A 204 0.71 -7.06 7.24
C GLY A 204 1.46 -5.73 7.24
N CYS A 205 1.10 -4.83 8.14
CA CYS A 205 1.79 -3.57 8.42
C CYS A 205 2.40 -3.61 9.83
N CYS A 206 2.17 -2.61 10.67
CA CYS A 206 2.86 -2.49 11.96
C CYS A 206 2.45 -3.61 12.93
N GLY A 207 3.43 -4.11 13.68
CA GLY A 207 3.26 -5.21 14.62
C GLY A 207 3.31 -6.60 14.01
N THR A 208 3.21 -6.73 12.68
CA THR A 208 3.29 -8.03 12.02
C THR A 208 4.71 -8.57 11.94
N THR A 209 4.83 -9.90 11.97
CA THR A 209 6.11 -10.64 11.96
C THR A 209 6.05 -11.75 10.90
N PRO A 210 7.16 -12.44 10.60
CA PRO A 210 7.12 -13.60 9.71
C PRO A 210 6.11 -14.69 10.12
N ALA A 211 5.87 -14.87 11.42
CA ALA A 211 4.85 -15.81 11.91
C ALA A 211 3.43 -15.37 11.53
N HIS A 212 3.14 -14.06 11.60
CA HIS A 212 1.87 -13.50 11.11
C HIS A 212 1.71 -13.74 9.61
N ILE A 213 2.76 -13.47 8.81
CA ILE A 213 2.72 -13.68 7.35
C ILE A 213 2.48 -15.16 7.01
N GLN A 214 3.07 -16.08 7.76
CA GLN A 214 2.81 -17.52 7.62
C GLN A 214 1.35 -17.86 7.91
N SER A 215 0.81 -17.39 9.03
CA SER A 215 -0.60 -17.59 9.42
C SER A 215 -1.58 -17.05 8.38
N ILE A 216 -1.34 -15.83 7.87
CA ILE A 216 -2.12 -15.25 6.76
C ILE A 216 -2.04 -16.14 5.53
N SER A 217 -0.83 -16.57 5.13
CA SER A 217 -0.64 -17.38 3.94
C SER A 217 -1.37 -18.72 4.03
N ASP A 218 -1.32 -19.38 5.18
CA ASP A 218 -1.94 -20.69 5.38
C ASP A 218 -3.46 -20.58 5.40
N ALA A 219 -4.02 -19.59 6.11
CA ALA A 219 -5.44 -19.33 6.14
C ALA A 219 -6.01 -19.02 4.75
N VAL A 220 -5.36 -18.10 4.01
CA VAL A 220 -5.84 -17.67 2.69
C VAL A 220 -5.72 -18.78 1.64
N LYS A 221 -4.68 -19.62 1.68
CA LYS A 221 -4.56 -20.78 0.76
C LYS A 221 -5.63 -21.85 1.00
N ALA A 222 -6.08 -22.00 2.24
CA ALA A 222 -7.11 -22.96 2.62
C ALA A 222 -8.54 -22.43 2.36
N HIS A 223 -8.67 -21.15 2.01
CA HIS A 223 -9.96 -20.48 1.81
C HIS A 223 -10.25 -20.27 0.33
N THR A 224 -11.52 -20.39 -0.05
CA THR A 224 -12.00 -19.99 -1.39
C THR A 224 -12.69 -18.64 -1.26
N PRO A 225 -12.10 -17.55 -1.79
CA PRO A 225 -12.68 -16.21 -1.67
C PRO A 225 -14.08 -16.14 -2.28
N LYS A 226 -14.95 -15.32 -1.70
CA LYS A 226 -16.20 -14.94 -2.36
C LYS A 226 -15.92 -14.24 -3.69
N GLU A 227 -16.80 -14.47 -4.66
CA GLU A 227 -16.74 -13.76 -5.92
C GLU A 227 -17.13 -12.29 -5.69
N ARG A 228 -16.27 -11.38 -6.14
CA ARG A 228 -16.52 -9.95 -6.09
C ARG A 228 -17.49 -9.56 -7.21
N ALA A 229 -18.52 -8.79 -6.87
CA ALA A 229 -19.43 -8.25 -7.86
C ALA A 229 -18.69 -7.32 -8.83
N HIS A 230 -18.86 -7.54 -10.13
CA HIS A 230 -18.31 -6.69 -11.17
C HIS A 230 -19.07 -5.36 -11.24
N ILE A 231 -18.33 -4.26 -11.36
CA ILE A 231 -18.90 -2.91 -11.50
C ILE A 231 -19.01 -2.59 -12.98
N ALA A 232 -20.23 -2.32 -13.43
CA ALA A 232 -20.55 -2.05 -14.83
C ALA A 232 -20.07 -0.68 -15.31
#